data_AF-A0A2V5WH78-F1
#
_entry.id   AF-A0A2V5WH78-F1
#
_cell.length_a   1.000
_cell.length_b   1.000
_cell.length_c   1.000
_cell.angle_alpha   90.00
_cell.angle_beta   90.00
_cell.angle_gamma   90.00
#
_symmetry.space_group_name_H-M   'P 1'
#
loop_
_entity.id
_entity.type
_entity.pdbx_description
1 polymer ?
#
loop_
_entity_poly.entity_id
_entity_poly.type
_entity_poly.pdbx_seq_one_letter_code
_entity_poly.pdbx_strand_id
1 'polypeptide(L)'
;ELLDWLACWFLDNGESLKKLHRLMVTSATYRQSSQNDPAFARIDGDNRFLWRMNRQRLDAESFRDTLLLLSGKLDLTAGGPSVRQFFFKDDHSPTYDYTRFDADSPAACRRSVYRFIVRSVPDPFMEALDCPDANMLTPKRNVTLTALQALSTLNDPFVLRQCEHFAERLKAAGSTANNQVQMAFRLTLNREPTTGELRLMSDYARKHGLANACRVLLNSSEFVFVD
;
A
#
# COMPACT_ATOMS: atom_id res chain seq x y z
N GLU A 1 -15.67 -19.76 21.64
CA GLU A 1 -16.21 -18.74 22.58
C GLU A 1 -16.49 -17.38 21.93
N LEU A 2 -15.49 -16.58 21.53
CA LEU A 2 -15.77 -15.25 20.94
C LEU A 2 -16.58 -15.32 19.63
N LEU A 3 -16.19 -16.20 18.70
CA LEU A 3 -16.89 -16.34 17.43
C LEU A 3 -18.32 -16.85 17.61
N ASP A 4 -18.53 -17.76 18.56
CA ASP A 4 -19.87 -18.27 18.91
C ASP A 4 -20.74 -17.14 19.49
N TRP A 5 -20.16 -16.32 20.38
CA TRP A 5 -20.85 -15.16 20.92
C TRP A 5 -21.20 -14.13 19.83
N LEU A 6 -20.27 -13.84 18.91
CA LEU A 6 -20.53 -12.94 17.79
C LEU A 6 -21.60 -13.51 16.85
N ALA A 7 -21.64 -14.83 16.64
CA ALA A 7 -22.67 -15.49 15.84
C ALA A 7 -24.06 -15.37 16.49
N CYS A 8 -24.17 -15.65 17.80
CA CYS A 8 -25.42 -15.44 18.53
C CYS A 8 -25.85 -13.97 18.51
N TRP A 9 -24.93 -13.04 18.80
CA TRP A 9 -25.21 -11.61 18.75
C TRP A 9 -25.69 -11.17 17.36
N PHE A 10 -25.09 -11.69 16.28
CA PHE A 10 -25.48 -11.38 14.91
C PHE A 10 -26.92 -11.80 14.61
N LEU A 11 -27.30 -13.03 14.99
CA LEU A 11 -28.68 -13.52 14.86
C LEU A 11 -29.65 -12.65 15.68
N ASP A 12 -29.33 -12.38 16.94
CA ASP A 12 -30.18 -11.60 17.85
C ASP A 12 -30.35 -10.13 17.43
N ASN A 13 -29.42 -9.59 16.64
CA ASN A 13 -29.40 -8.17 16.23
C ASN A 13 -29.86 -7.95 14.77
N GLY A 14 -30.55 -8.94 14.19
CA GLY A 14 -31.19 -8.88 12.89
C GLY A 14 -30.21 -9.02 11.73
N GLU A 15 -29.17 -9.85 11.91
CA GLU A 15 -28.25 -10.30 10.85
C GLU A 15 -27.59 -9.15 10.06
N SER A 16 -27.38 -8.01 10.73
CA SER A 16 -26.82 -6.83 10.08
C SER A 16 -25.30 -6.81 10.18
N LEU A 17 -24.63 -7.06 9.05
CA LEU A 17 -23.16 -6.97 8.96
C LEU A 17 -22.63 -5.59 9.39
N LYS A 18 -23.36 -4.51 9.08
CA LYS A 18 -22.96 -3.15 9.51
C LYS A 18 -22.98 -3.00 11.03
N LYS A 19 -23.98 -3.58 11.72
CA LYS A 19 -24.04 -3.55 13.18
C LYS A 19 -22.92 -4.40 13.79
N LEU A 20 -22.66 -5.59 13.22
CA LEU A 20 -21.57 -6.46 13.66
C LEU A 20 -20.20 -5.80 13.49
N HIS A 21 -19.94 -5.21 12.33
CA HIS A 21 -18.72 -4.43 12.09
C HIS A 21 -18.59 -3.30 13.10
N ARG A 22 -19.66 -2.51 13.33
CA ARG A 22 -19.65 -1.43 14.32
C ARG A 22 -19.29 -1.96 15.71
N LEU A 23 -19.90 -3.06 16.16
CA LEU A 23 -19.60 -3.68 17.45
C LEU A 23 -18.10 -4.02 17.57
N MET A 24 -17.53 -4.66 16.56
CA MET A 24 -16.11 -5.04 16.55
C MET A 24 -15.21 -3.80 16.59
N VAL A 25 -15.41 -2.84 15.67
CA VAL A 25 -14.52 -1.66 15.56
C VAL A 25 -14.68 -0.65 16.70
N THR A 26 -15.75 -0.75 17.48
CA THR A 26 -15.96 0.09 18.68
C THR A 26 -15.66 -0.64 19.99
N SER A 27 -15.27 -1.92 19.93
CA SER A 27 -14.84 -2.67 21.11
C SER A 27 -13.62 -2.03 21.78
N ALA A 28 -13.43 -2.31 23.07
CA ALA A 28 -12.25 -1.85 23.80
C ALA A 28 -10.96 -2.42 23.17
N THR A 29 -10.96 -3.71 22.83
CA THR A 29 -9.83 -4.40 22.20
C THR A 29 -9.44 -3.80 20.85
N TYR A 30 -10.41 -3.55 19.95
CA TYR A 30 -10.10 -2.97 18.64
C TYR A 30 -9.54 -1.54 18.74
N ARG A 31 -9.97 -0.78 19.76
CA ARG A 31 -9.52 0.60 19.97
C ARG A 31 -8.27 0.74 20.84
N GLN A 32 -7.63 -0.38 21.21
CA GLN A 32 -6.33 -0.34 21.89
C GLN A 32 -5.27 0.29 20.97
N SER A 33 -4.29 0.95 21.59
CA SER A 33 -3.14 1.49 20.87
C SER A 33 -2.31 0.34 20.29
N SER A 34 -1.89 0.48 19.03
CA SER A 34 -0.91 -0.42 18.40
C SER A 34 0.54 0.01 18.67
N GLN A 35 0.75 1.13 19.36
CA GLN A 35 2.09 1.67 19.64
C GLN A 35 2.95 0.68 20.41
N ASN A 36 4.22 0.60 20.02
CA ASN A 36 5.19 -0.28 20.65
C ASN A 36 5.63 0.28 22.01
N ASP A 37 5.53 -0.55 23.07
CA ASP A 37 6.08 -0.25 24.40
C ASP A 37 7.37 -1.07 24.62
N PRO A 38 8.54 -0.44 24.84
CA PRO A 38 9.80 -1.16 25.07
C PRO A 38 9.78 -2.10 26.28
N ALA A 39 8.99 -1.80 27.32
CA ALA A 39 8.86 -2.66 28.49
C ALA A 39 8.11 -3.94 28.14
N PHE A 40 7.00 -3.84 27.40
CA PHE A 40 6.24 -5.00 26.94
C PHE A 40 6.97 -5.80 25.85
N ALA A 41 7.60 -5.12 24.89
CA ALA A 41 8.36 -5.78 23.82
C ALA A 41 9.55 -6.60 24.34
N ARG A 42 10.13 -6.22 25.49
CA ARG A 42 11.18 -7.00 26.16
C ARG A 42 10.66 -8.30 26.79
N ILE A 43 9.38 -8.33 27.17
CA ILE A 43 8.73 -9.51 27.77
C ILE A 43 8.13 -10.39 26.66
N ASP A 44 7.45 -9.78 25.70
CA ASP A 44 6.72 -10.44 24.62
C ASP A 44 6.85 -9.65 23.30
N GLY A 45 8.04 -9.74 22.70
CA GLY A 45 8.35 -9.06 21.43
C GLY A 45 7.53 -9.58 20.24
N ASP A 46 7.20 -10.87 20.25
CA ASP A 46 6.38 -11.55 19.25
C ASP A 46 4.87 -11.26 19.40
N ASN A 47 4.50 -10.50 20.44
CA ASN A 47 3.12 -10.09 20.73
C ASN A 47 2.16 -11.30 20.83
N ARG A 48 2.61 -12.39 21.46
CA ARG A 48 1.82 -13.60 21.69
C ARG A 48 0.67 -13.37 22.66
N PHE A 49 0.82 -12.44 23.60
CA PHE A 49 -0.21 -12.04 24.54
C PHE A 49 -1.13 -10.93 24.00
N LEU A 50 -0.95 -10.52 22.73
CA LEU A 50 -1.81 -9.57 22.02
C LEU A 50 -1.97 -8.23 22.75
N TRP A 51 -0.87 -7.71 23.30
CA TRP A 51 -0.85 -6.41 23.98
C TRP A 51 -0.90 -5.22 23.02
N ARG A 52 -0.74 -5.47 21.71
CA ARG A 52 -0.94 -4.51 20.62
C ARG A 52 -1.44 -5.21 19.36
N MET A 53 -1.77 -4.44 18.32
CA MET A 53 -1.99 -4.99 16.98
C MET A 53 -0.67 -5.48 16.37
N ASN A 54 -0.72 -6.62 15.67
CA ASN A 54 0.41 -7.09 14.87
C ASN A 54 0.53 -6.24 13.60
N ARG A 55 1.73 -5.74 13.34
CA ARG A 55 2.02 -4.96 12.13
C ARG A 55 1.66 -5.76 10.89
N GLN A 56 0.91 -5.14 9.99
CA GLN A 56 0.51 -5.75 8.73
C GLN A 56 1.22 -5.04 7.59
N ARG A 57 1.90 -5.82 6.74
CA ARG A 57 2.44 -5.31 5.49
C ARG A 57 1.29 -5.00 4.54
N LEU A 58 1.37 -3.89 3.81
CA LEU A 58 0.47 -3.61 2.70
C LEU A 58 0.55 -4.75 1.66
N ASP A 59 -0.60 -5.25 1.25
CA ASP A 59 -0.66 -6.17 0.12
C ASP A 59 -0.43 -5.42 -1.21
N ALA A 60 -0.16 -6.18 -2.28
CA ALA A 60 0.23 -5.61 -3.57
C ALA A 60 -0.77 -4.57 -4.10
N GLU A 61 -2.06 -4.88 -4.00
CA GLU A 61 -3.17 -4.03 -4.43
C GLU A 61 -3.27 -2.75 -3.58
N SER A 62 -3.19 -2.86 -2.25
CA SER A 62 -3.23 -1.69 -1.36
C SER A 62 -1.99 -0.82 -1.52
N PHE A 63 -0.82 -1.41 -1.71
CA PHE A 63 0.41 -0.67 -1.98
C PHE A 63 0.26 0.13 -3.28
N ARG A 64 -0.13 -0.52 -4.37
CA ARG A 64 -0.35 0.15 -5.68
C ARG A 64 -1.40 1.26 -5.59
N ASP A 65 -2.54 1.00 -4.95
CA ASP A 65 -3.61 1.99 -4.82
C ASP A 65 -3.20 3.16 -3.89
N THR A 66 -2.37 2.90 -2.88
CA THR A 66 -1.78 3.96 -2.04
C THR A 66 -0.86 4.87 -2.85
N LEU A 67 -0.04 4.31 -3.74
CA LEU A 67 0.81 5.12 -4.63
C LEU A 67 -0.04 6.06 -5.52
N LEU A 68 -1.13 5.55 -6.09
CA LEU A 68 -2.07 6.35 -6.88
C LEU A 68 -2.76 7.43 -6.03
N LEU A 69 -3.12 7.11 -4.79
CA LEU A 69 -3.73 8.06 -3.87
C LEU A 69 -2.76 9.21 -3.54
N LEU A 70 -1.51 8.88 -3.23
CA LEU A 70 -0.47 9.85 -2.89
C LEU A 70 -0.08 10.72 -4.09
N SER A 71 0.06 10.12 -5.27
CA SER A 71 0.34 10.85 -6.49
C SER A 71 -0.83 11.72 -6.98
N GLY A 72 -2.02 11.56 -6.39
CA GLY A 72 -3.22 12.27 -6.81
C GLY A 72 -3.79 11.76 -8.14
N LYS A 73 -3.42 10.54 -8.54
CA LYS A 73 -3.85 9.90 -9.79
C LYS A 73 -4.95 8.87 -9.59
N LEU A 74 -5.31 8.51 -8.37
CA LEU A 74 -6.33 7.49 -8.11
C LEU A 74 -7.69 7.83 -8.73
N ASP A 75 -8.14 6.99 -9.65
CA ASP A 75 -9.50 7.02 -10.19
C ASP A 75 -10.44 6.15 -9.34
N LEU A 76 -11.45 6.80 -8.75
CA LEU A 76 -12.47 6.20 -7.88
C LEU A 76 -13.74 5.76 -8.64
N THR A 77 -13.82 5.92 -9.97
CA THR A 77 -15.00 5.52 -10.74
C THR A 77 -15.37 4.06 -10.48
N ALA A 78 -16.62 3.82 -10.07
CA ALA A 78 -17.10 2.50 -9.73
C ALA A 78 -17.61 1.73 -10.95
N GLY A 79 -17.37 0.41 -10.99
CA GLY A 79 -17.79 -0.46 -12.08
C GLY A 79 -17.03 -0.21 -13.39
N GLY A 80 -17.62 -0.63 -14.51
CA GLY A 80 -17.02 -0.54 -15.83
C GLY A 80 -16.12 -1.72 -16.19
N PRO A 81 -15.62 -1.78 -17.44
CA PRO A 81 -14.76 -2.85 -17.89
C PRO A 81 -13.40 -2.82 -17.18
N SER A 82 -12.78 -4.00 -17.07
CA SER A 82 -11.42 -4.14 -16.58
C SER A 82 -10.40 -3.51 -17.54
N VAL A 83 -9.27 -3.07 -17.02
CA VAL A 83 -8.21 -2.42 -17.79
C VAL A 83 -7.02 -3.35 -18.01
N ARG A 84 -6.61 -3.50 -19.27
CA ARG A 84 -5.38 -4.22 -19.63
C ARG A 84 -4.19 -3.29 -19.44
N GLN A 85 -3.33 -3.63 -18.49
CA GLN A 85 -2.12 -2.88 -18.16
C GLN A 85 -0.88 -3.54 -18.77
N PHE A 86 -1.02 -4.01 -20.01
CA PHE A 86 0.01 -4.72 -20.75
C PHE A 86 -0.28 -4.60 -22.25
N PHE A 87 0.77 -4.71 -23.04
CA PHE A 87 0.63 -4.95 -24.47
C PHE A 87 0.37 -6.44 -24.71
N PHE A 88 -0.55 -6.74 -25.62
CA PHE A 88 -0.92 -8.11 -25.98
C PHE A 88 -0.63 -8.35 -27.45
N LYS A 89 0.14 -9.41 -27.75
CA LYS A 89 0.34 -9.90 -29.10
C LYS A 89 -0.27 -11.29 -29.23
N ASP A 90 -1.25 -11.40 -30.11
CA ASP A 90 -1.88 -12.67 -30.46
C ASP A 90 -1.09 -13.31 -31.61
N ASP A 91 -0.08 -14.08 -31.25
CA ASP A 91 0.50 -15.10 -32.11
C ASP A 91 0.38 -16.44 -31.37
N HIS A 92 0.56 -17.59 -32.05
CA HIS A 92 0.28 -18.93 -31.52
C HIS A 92 0.80 -19.24 -30.09
N SER A 93 1.67 -18.41 -29.52
CA SER A 93 1.97 -18.33 -28.08
C SER A 93 1.75 -16.89 -27.55
N PRO A 94 0.59 -16.61 -26.92
CA PRO A 94 0.24 -15.25 -26.55
C PRO A 94 1.28 -14.60 -25.63
N THR A 95 1.76 -13.42 -26.02
CA THR A 95 2.78 -12.69 -25.26
C THR A 95 2.16 -11.50 -24.52
N TYR A 96 2.43 -11.41 -23.22
CA TYR A 96 1.96 -10.34 -22.33
C TYR A 96 3.17 -9.50 -21.89
N ASP A 97 3.25 -8.27 -22.38
CA ASP A 97 4.35 -7.37 -22.08
C ASP A 97 3.86 -6.19 -21.22
N TYR A 98 4.10 -6.31 -19.92
CA TYR A 98 3.77 -5.29 -18.93
C TYR A 98 4.69 -4.06 -19.02
N THR A 99 5.89 -4.19 -19.58
CA THR A 99 6.88 -3.10 -19.64
C THR A 99 6.52 -2.02 -20.65
N ARG A 100 5.69 -2.36 -21.64
CA ARG A 100 5.19 -1.44 -22.68
C ARG A 100 3.94 -0.67 -22.28
N PHE A 101 3.40 -0.93 -21.09
CA PHE A 101 2.23 -0.20 -20.61
C PHE A 101 2.62 1.23 -20.19
N ASP A 102 1.85 2.21 -20.67
CA ASP A 102 2.05 3.60 -20.33
C ASP A 102 1.48 3.91 -18.93
N ALA A 103 2.38 4.18 -17.98
CA ALA A 103 2.05 4.54 -16.60
C ALA A 103 1.36 5.91 -16.45
N ASP A 104 1.35 6.75 -17.49
CA ASP A 104 0.61 8.02 -17.53
C ASP A 104 -0.78 7.92 -18.15
N SER A 105 -1.10 6.78 -18.76
CA SER A 105 -2.40 6.58 -19.36
C SER A 105 -3.51 6.66 -18.29
N PRO A 106 -4.72 7.16 -18.62
CA PRO A 106 -5.86 7.13 -17.70
C PRO A 106 -6.18 5.71 -17.19
N ALA A 107 -5.81 4.69 -17.97
CA ALA A 107 -5.89 3.28 -17.59
C ALA A 107 -5.00 2.91 -16.38
N ALA A 108 -3.86 3.58 -16.19
CA ALA A 108 -2.95 3.35 -15.07
C ALA A 108 -3.55 3.85 -13.74
N CYS A 109 -4.42 4.84 -13.79
CA CYS A 109 -5.05 5.50 -12.65
C CYS A 109 -6.13 4.66 -11.95
N ARG A 110 -6.62 3.60 -12.61
CA ARG A 110 -7.69 2.75 -12.09
C ARG A 110 -7.22 1.99 -10.84
N ARG A 111 -8.12 1.89 -9.85
CA ARG A 111 -7.97 1.01 -8.69
C ARG A 111 -7.60 -0.41 -9.11
N SER A 112 -6.77 -1.05 -8.31
CA SER A 112 -6.19 -2.36 -8.61
C SER A 112 -7.25 -3.46 -8.80
N VAL A 113 -8.42 -3.31 -8.17
CA VAL A 113 -9.58 -4.21 -8.33
C VAL A 113 -10.14 -4.24 -9.77
N TYR A 114 -9.89 -3.21 -10.58
CA TYR A 114 -10.36 -3.13 -11.98
C TYR A 114 -9.30 -3.56 -12.99
N ARG A 115 -8.16 -4.09 -12.55
CA ARG A 115 -7.13 -4.58 -13.46
C ARG A 115 -7.59 -5.87 -14.13
N PHE A 116 -7.30 -6.02 -15.41
CA PHE A 116 -7.45 -7.30 -16.10
C PHE A 116 -6.36 -8.25 -15.61
N ILE A 117 -6.76 -9.41 -15.11
CA ILE A 117 -5.84 -10.43 -14.61
C ILE A 117 -5.74 -11.55 -15.64
N VAL A 118 -4.53 -11.77 -16.16
CA VAL A 118 -4.22 -12.92 -17.00
C VAL A 118 -3.92 -14.09 -16.06
N ARG A 119 -4.75 -15.13 -16.12
CA ARG A 119 -4.67 -16.25 -15.16
C ARG A 119 -3.33 -17.00 -15.22
N SER A 120 -2.76 -17.17 -16.41
CA SER A 120 -1.57 -17.99 -16.64
C SER A 120 -0.25 -17.22 -16.61
N VAL A 121 -0.30 -15.88 -16.66
CA VAL A 121 0.88 -15.00 -16.70
C VAL A 121 0.63 -13.84 -15.75
N PRO A 122 1.13 -13.90 -14.51
CA PRO A 122 0.93 -12.83 -13.54
C PRO A 122 1.68 -11.56 -13.96
N ASP A 123 1.22 -10.42 -13.43
CA ASP A 123 1.96 -9.16 -13.51
C ASP A 123 3.21 -9.26 -12.61
N PRO A 124 4.43 -9.12 -13.15
CA PRO A 124 5.66 -9.30 -12.38
C PRO A 124 5.80 -8.35 -11.17
N PHE A 125 5.28 -7.11 -11.28
CA PHE A 125 5.34 -6.15 -10.18
C PHE A 125 4.41 -6.58 -9.05
N MET A 126 3.22 -7.05 -9.39
CA MET A 126 2.25 -7.52 -8.39
C MET A 126 2.69 -8.83 -7.75
N GLU A 127 3.22 -9.77 -8.55
CA GLU A 127 3.76 -11.04 -8.07
C GLU A 127 4.90 -10.82 -7.09
N ALA A 128 5.84 -9.91 -7.40
CA ALA A 128 6.92 -9.55 -6.50
C ALA A 128 6.40 -9.12 -5.12
N LEU A 129 5.22 -8.48 -5.06
CA LEU A 129 4.60 -7.98 -3.83
C LEU A 129 3.65 -8.98 -3.15
N ASP A 130 3.75 -10.28 -3.48
CA ASP A 130 2.92 -11.37 -2.96
C ASP A 130 1.43 -11.29 -3.37
N CYS A 131 1.14 -10.74 -4.57
CA CYS A 131 -0.20 -10.85 -5.14
C CYS A 131 -0.55 -12.34 -5.39
N PRO A 132 -1.74 -12.82 -4.98
CA PRO A 132 -2.17 -14.20 -5.20
C PRO A 132 -2.10 -14.60 -6.67
N ASP A 133 -1.52 -15.77 -6.92
CA ASP A 133 -1.56 -16.39 -8.24
C ASP A 133 -3.01 -16.76 -8.58
N ALA A 134 -3.53 -16.14 -9.65
CA ALA A 134 -4.90 -16.36 -10.12
C ALA A 134 -5.13 -17.78 -10.67
N ASN A 135 -4.07 -18.54 -10.93
CA ASN A 135 -4.18 -19.94 -11.34
C ASN A 135 -4.35 -20.91 -10.16
N MET A 136 -4.02 -20.47 -8.94
CA MET A 136 -3.96 -21.31 -7.75
C MET A 136 -5.00 -20.89 -6.69
N LEU A 137 -5.44 -21.86 -5.87
CA LEU A 137 -6.25 -21.55 -4.70
C LEU A 137 -5.35 -20.96 -3.60
N THR A 138 -5.67 -19.73 -3.18
CA THR A 138 -4.90 -19.01 -2.16
C THR A 138 -5.80 -18.73 -0.94
N PRO A 139 -5.99 -19.71 -0.03
CA PRO A 139 -6.86 -19.54 1.15
C PRO A 139 -6.27 -18.56 2.18
N LYS A 140 -4.94 -18.39 2.18
CA LYS A 140 -4.22 -17.42 2.99
C LYS A 140 -3.21 -16.71 2.11
N ARG A 141 -3.20 -15.37 2.16
CA ARG A 141 -2.21 -14.58 1.42
C ARG A 141 -0.83 -14.73 2.06
N ASN A 142 0.19 -14.86 1.22
CA ASN A 142 1.57 -14.84 1.66
C ASN A 142 1.97 -13.42 2.04
N VAL A 143 2.85 -13.31 3.03
CA VAL A 143 3.46 -12.05 3.44
C VAL A 143 4.94 -12.33 3.60
N THR A 144 5.72 -11.88 2.62
CA THR A 144 7.18 -12.00 2.65
C THR A 144 7.83 -10.63 2.85
N LEU A 145 9.10 -10.64 3.22
CA LEU A 145 9.94 -9.45 3.31
C LEU A 145 11.27 -9.78 2.65
N THR A 146 11.36 -9.51 1.35
CA THR A 146 12.51 -9.89 0.53
C THR A 146 13.23 -8.68 -0.03
N ALA A 147 14.53 -8.83 -0.29
CA ALA A 147 15.30 -7.80 -0.99
C ALA A 147 14.74 -7.53 -2.40
N LEU A 148 14.17 -8.55 -3.06
CA LEU A 148 13.52 -8.40 -4.36
C LEU A 148 12.33 -7.44 -4.28
N GLN A 149 11.49 -7.54 -3.25
CA GLN A 149 10.39 -6.60 -3.04
C GLN A 149 10.87 -5.16 -2.90
N ALA A 150 11.89 -4.93 -2.06
CA ALA A 150 12.46 -3.60 -1.88
C ALA A 150 13.06 -3.07 -3.19
N LEU A 151 13.71 -3.93 -3.98
CA LEU A 151 14.29 -3.55 -5.27
C LEU A 151 13.22 -3.28 -6.33
N SER A 152 12.13 -4.05 -6.35
CA SER A 152 10.99 -3.82 -7.23
C SER A 152 10.31 -2.50 -6.93
N THR A 153 9.97 -2.22 -5.66
CA THR A 153 9.37 -0.92 -5.31
C THR A 153 10.34 0.24 -5.53
N LEU A 154 11.65 -0.01 -5.47
CA LEU A 154 12.64 1.00 -5.78
C LEU A 154 12.67 1.28 -7.29
N ASN A 155 12.65 0.27 -8.18
CA ASN A 155 13.01 0.46 -9.59
C ASN A 155 11.86 0.31 -10.59
N ASP A 156 10.68 -0.12 -10.17
CA ASP A 156 9.58 -0.34 -11.08
C ASP A 156 9.13 0.97 -11.77
N PRO A 157 8.96 0.99 -13.10
CA PRO A 157 8.58 2.20 -13.85
C PRO A 157 7.29 2.85 -13.35
N PHE A 158 6.31 2.07 -12.91
CA PHE A 158 5.07 2.61 -12.36
C PHE A 158 5.36 3.36 -11.05
N VAL A 159 6.16 2.79 -10.15
CA VAL A 159 6.50 3.44 -8.88
C VAL A 159 7.30 4.72 -9.10
N LEU A 160 8.30 4.68 -9.99
CA LEU A 160 9.07 5.86 -10.36
C LEU A 160 8.17 6.98 -10.89
N ARG A 161 7.23 6.63 -11.77
CA ARG A 161 6.30 7.62 -12.33
C ARG A 161 5.34 8.18 -11.27
N GLN A 162 4.86 7.35 -10.35
CA GLN A 162 4.04 7.84 -9.22
C GLN A 162 4.84 8.75 -8.27
N CYS A 163 6.13 8.51 -8.08
CA CYS A 163 7.00 9.40 -7.29
C CYS A 163 7.15 10.79 -7.93
N GLU A 164 7.23 10.85 -9.26
CA GLU A 164 7.27 12.11 -10.01
C GLU A 164 5.96 12.89 -9.87
N HIS A 165 4.81 12.24 -10.08
CA HIS A 165 3.50 12.86 -9.88
C HIS A 165 3.30 13.33 -8.44
N PHE A 166 3.74 12.54 -7.45
CA PHE A 166 3.67 12.92 -6.05
C PHE A 166 4.55 14.14 -5.76
N ALA A 167 5.76 14.19 -6.32
CA ALA A 167 6.62 15.37 -6.21
C ALA A 167 5.98 16.63 -6.80
N GLU A 168 5.33 16.54 -7.96
CA GLU A 168 4.61 17.68 -8.55
C GLU A 168 3.45 18.14 -7.66
N ARG A 169 2.68 17.21 -7.09
CA ARG A 169 1.64 17.53 -6.10
C ARG A 169 2.20 18.25 -4.88
N LEU A 170 3.35 17.81 -4.36
CA LEU A 170 4.01 18.45 -3.22
C LEU A 170 4.52 19.85 -3.55
N LYS A 171 5.10 20.05 -4.74
CA LYS A 171 5.54 21.37 -5.22
C LYS A 171 4.40 22.37 -5.31
N ALA A 172 3.24 21.93 -5.80
CA ALA A 172 2.04 22.77 -5.86
C ALA A 172 1.51 23.17 -4.46
N ALA A 173 1.76 22.35 -3.44
CA ALA A 173 1.27 22.55 -2.08
C ALA A 173 2.26 23.32 -1.17
N GLY A 174 3.53 23.47 -1.55
CA GLY A 174 4.56 24.04 -0.67
C GLY A 174 5.66 24.81 -1.42
N SER A 175 6.03 25.98 -0.87
CA SER A 175 6.99 26.90 -1.48
C SER A 175 8.47 26.60 -1.21
N THR A 176 8.78 25.80 -0.20
CA THR A 176 10.17 25.46 0.18
C THR A 176 10.35 23.95 0.26
N ALA A 177 11.60 23.49 0.11
CA ALA A 177 11.95 22.07 0.26
C ALA A 177 11.52 21.52 1.63
N ASN A 178 11.66 22.30 2.71
CA ASN A 178 11.22 21.88 4.05
C ASN A 178 9.71 21.68 4.11
N ASN A 179 8.92 22.61 3.57
CA ASN A 179 7.46 22.49 3.58
C ASN A 179 6.99 21.30 2.73
N GLN A 180 7.65 21.06 1.59
CA GLN A 180 7.38 19.93 0.71
C GLN A 180 7.71 18.58 1.38
N VAL A 181 8.86 18.50 2.06
CA VAL A 181 9.26 17.30 2.82
C VAL A 181 8.33 17.06 4.01
N GLN A 182 7.98 18.08 4.79
CA GLN A 182 7.01 17.94 5.89
C GLN A 182 5.68 17.41 5.39
N MET A 183 5.16 17.95 4.28
CA MET A 183 3.94 17.45 3.66
C MET A 183 4.09 16.01 3.18
N ALA A 184 5.24 15.64 2.60
CA ALA A 184 5.50 14.26 2.21
C ALA A 184 5.39 13.31 3.40
N PHE A 185 6.04 13.62 4.52
CA PHE A 185 5.95 12.83 5.77
C PHE A 185 4.53 12.70 6.30
N ARG A 186 3.75 13.79 6.31
CA ARG A 186 2.35 13.75 6.73
C ARG A 186 1.50 12.84 5.85
N LEU A 187 1.69 12.92 4.53
CA LEU A 187 0.90 12.14 3.59
C LEU A 187 1.31 10.66 3.56
N THR A 188 2.59 10.34 3.72
CA THR A 188 3.09 8.96 3.63
C THR A 188 3.14 8.25 4.98
N LEU A 189 3.63 8.91 6.02
CA LEU A 189 3.91 8.30 7.34
C LEU A 189 2.94 8.78 8.43
N ASN A 190 2.00 9.66 8.10
CA ASN A 190 0.99 10.19 9.02
C ASN A 190 1.57 10.82 10.31
N ARG A 191 2.76 11.43 10.22
CA ARG A 191 3.42 12.14 11.31
C ARG A 191 4.30 13.28 10.80
N GLU A 192 4.79 14.11 11.72
CA GLU A 192 5.84 15.07 11.42
C GLU A 192 7.22 14.39 11.30
N PRO A 193 8.11 14.89 10.43
CA PRO A 193 9.51 14.51 10.47
C PRO A 193 10.16 15.08 11.73
N THR A 194 11.07 14.31 12.33
CA THR A 194 11.99 14.84 13.34
C THR A 194 12.92 15.89 12.70
N THR A 195 13.56 16.73 13.53
CA THR A 195 14.51 17.75 13.04
C THR A 195 15.64 17.14 12.19
N GLY A 196 16.10 15.95 12.55
CA GLY A 196 17.13 15.22 11.81
C GLY A 196 16.63 14.70 10.46
N GLU A 197 15.46 14.06 10.43
CA GLU A 197 14.82 13.56 9.21
C GLU A 197 14.51 14.70 8.24
N LEU A 198 13.95 15.80 8.73
CA LEU A 198 13.62 16.97 7.92
C LEU A 198 14.86 17.52 7.25
N ARG A 199 15.94 17.73 8.01
CA ARG A 199 17.20 18.23 7.46
C ARG A 199 17.76 17.28 6.40
N LEU A 200 17.87 15.99 6.71
CA LEU A 200 18.45 14.98 5.81
C LEU A 200 17.63 14.85 4.51
N MET A 201 16.31 14.77 4.62
CA MET A 201 15.43 14.62 3.47
C MET A 201 15.33 15.91 2.63
N SER A 202 15.38 17.09 3.25
CA SER A 202 15.45 18.36 2.51
C SER A 202 16.79 18.54 1.80
N ASP A 203 17.91 18.13 2.42
CA ASP A 203 19.23 18.14 1.77
C ASP A 203 19.25 17.18 0.57
N TYR A 204 18.69 15.97 0.76
CA TYR A 204 18.57 14.97 -0.29
C TYR A 204 17.66 15.46 -1.44
N ALA A 205 16.49 16.03 -1.14
CA ALA A 205 15.58 16.58 -2.13
C ALA A 205 16.19 17.72 -2.94
N ARG A 206 17.02 18.58 -2.31
CA ARG A 206 17.76 19.64 -3.02
C ARG A 206 18.84 19.09 -3.94
N LYS A 207 19.54 18.05 -3.52
CA LYS A 207 20.65 17.46 -4.29
C LYS A 207 20.18 16.53 -5.42
N HIS A 208 19.13 15.76 -5.18
CA HIS A 208 18.69 14.67 -6.06
C HIS A 208 17.27 14.85 -6.59
N GLY A 209 16.57 15.91 -6.21
CA GLY A 209 15.20 16.18 -6.62
C GLY A 209 14.15 15.55 -5.70
N LEU A 210 12.98 16.18 -5.64
CA LEU A 210 11.89 15.78 -4.75
C LEU A 210 11.31 14.39 -5.09
N ALA A 211 11.26 14.01 -6.37
CA ALA A 211 10.80 12.68 -6.79
C ALA A 211 11.67 11.56 -6.18
N ASN A 212 13.00 11.76 -6.11
CA ASN A 212 13.88 10.81 -5.45
C ASN A 212 13.71 10.80 -3.93
N ALA A 213 13.39 11.93 -3.30
CA ALA A 213 13.02 11.96 -1.87
C ALA A 213 11.71 11.19 -1.61
N CYS A 214 10.69 11.36 -2.47
CA CYS A 214 9.46 10.57 -2.41
C CYS A 214 9.77 9.06 -2.51
N ARG A 215 10.62 8.67 -3.45
CA ARG A 215 11.05 7.28 -3.65
C ARG A 215 11.67 6.67 -2.39
N VAL A 216 12.50 7.43 -1.66
CA VAL A 216 13.09 6.98 -0.37
C VAL A 216 12.00 6.75 0.68
N LEU A 217 11.04 7.66 0.82
CA LEU A 217 9.94 7.52 1.78
C LEU A 217 9.06 6.31 1.46
N LEU A 218 8.71 6.12 0.19
CA LEU A 218 7.84 5.03 -0.27
C LEU A 218 8.52 3.66 -0.23
N ASN A 219 9.85 3.60 -0.12
CA ASN A 219 10.62 2.38 0.08
C ASN A 219 10.89 2.08 1.56
N SER A 220 10.52 2.99 2.47
CA SER A 220 10.77 2.80 3.91
C SER A 220 9.87 1.72 4.51
N SER A 221 10.39 1.01 5.52
CA SER A 221 9.58 0.05 6.28
C SER A 221 8.38 0.70 6.97
N GLU A 222 8.50 1.96 7.39
CA GLU A 222 7.41 2.70 8.02
C GLU A 222 6.24 2.96 7.06
N PHE A 223 6.51 3.10 5.76
CA PHE A 223 5.46 3.23 4.75
C PHE A 223 4.79 1.89 4.41
N VAL A 224 5.58 0.82 4.32
CA VAL A 224 5.13 -0.49 3.82
C VAL A 224 4.34 -1.28 4.88
N PHE A 225 4.49 -0.94 6.16
CA PHE A 225 3.79 -1.60 7.27
C PHE A 225 2.79 -0.65 7.93
N VAL A 226 1.57 -1.14 8.16
CA VAL A 226 0.52 -0.47 8.93
C VAL A 226 0.42 -1.12 10.31
N ASP A 227 0.30 -0.30 11.35
CA ASP A 227 0.15 -0.69 12.75
C ASP A 227 -1.23 -0.38 13.34
#